data_AF-A0A0E9U9P8-F1
#
_entry.id   AF-A0A0E9U9P8-F1
#
_cell.length_a   1.000
_cell.length_b   1.000
_cell.length_c   1.000
_cell.angle_alpha   90.00
_cell.angle_beta   90.00
_cell.angle_gamma   90.00
#
_symmetry.space_group_name_H-M   'P 1'
#
loop_
_entity.id
_entity.type
_entity.pdbx_description
1 polymer ?
#
loop_
_entity_poly.entity_id
_entity_poly.type
_entity_poly.pdbx_seq_one_letter_code
_entity_poly.pdbx_strand_id
1 'polypeptide(L)' 'MEGAKKLIGTGNRHLVMGDVVSAVNVFQEACGMLAEKYGDTADECGEAFFLCGKSLLELARMENTVLGNALEGVPEESF' A
#
# COMPACT_ATOMS: atom_id res chain seq x y z
N MET A 1 -17.59 -1.60 11.98
CA MET A 1 -16.89 -2.85 11.60
C MET A 1 -17.07 -3.10 10.10
N GLU A 2 -18.29 -2.94 9.58
CA GLU A 2 -18.58 -2.93 8.13
C GLU A 2 -17.69 -1.95 7.34
N GLY A 3 -17.44 -0.74 7.86
CA GLY A 3 -16.67 0.31 7.19
C GLY A 3 -15.23 -0.10 6.85
N ALA A 4 -14.43 -0.45 7.86
CA ALA A 4 -13.04 -0.89 7.66
C ALA A 4 -12.96 -2.16 6.77
N LYS A 5 -13.84 -3.14 6.96
CA LYS A 5 -13.89 -4.34 6.10
C LYS A 5 -14.21 -4.00 4.64
N LYS A 6 -15.11 -3.03 4.42
CA LYS A 6 -15.45 -2.55 3.07
C LYS A 6 -14.26 -1.84 2.43
N LEU A 7 -13.52 -1.04 3.18
CA LEU A 7 -12.30 -0.39 2.71
C LEU A 7 -11.22 -1.41 2.37
N ILE A 8 -11.00 -2.43 3.22
CA ILE A 8 -10.08 -3.54 2.95
C ILE A 8 -10.46 -4.24 1.62
N GLY A 9 -11.75 -4.52 1.42
CA GLY A 9 -12.24 -5.09 0.16
C GLY A 9 -12.00 -4.19 -1.06
N THR A 10 -12.12 -2.87 -0.89
CA THR A 10 -11.82 -1.90 -1.96
C THR A 10 -10.33 -1.80 -2.25
N GLY A 11 -9.47 -1.73 -1.23
CA GLY A 11 -8.01 -1.71 -1.40
C GLY A 11 -7.50 -2.96 -2.11
N ASN A 12 -8.05 -4.13 -1.79
CA ASN A 12 -7.71 -5.37 -2.50
C ASN A 12 -8.09 -5.32 -3.98
N ARG A 13 -9.22 -4.71 -4.34
CA ARG A 13 -9.57 -4.49 -5.76
C ARG A 13 -8.59 -3.56 -6.46
N HIS A 14 -8.19 -2.46 -5.82
CA HIS A 14 -7.19 -1.56 -6.37
C HIS A 14 -5.85 -2.26 -6.61
N LEU A 15 -5.39 -3.11 -5.68
CA LEU A 15 -4.18 -3.93 -5.89
C LEU A 15 -4.30 -4.86 -7.10
N VAL A 16 -5.44 -5.54 -7.26
CA VAL A 16 -5.67 -6.43 -8.42
C VAL A 16 -5.68 -5.66 -9.73
N MET A 17 -6.17 -4.41 -9.72
CA MET A 17 -6.18 -3.52 -10.89
C MET A 17 -4.83 -2.83 -11.15
N GLY A 18 -3.83 -3.03 -10.29
CA GLY A 18 -2.52 -2.37 -10.39
C GLY A 18 -2.51 -0.91 -9.92
N ASP A 19 -3.61 -0.42 -9.34
CA ASP A 19 -3.73 0.93 -8.79
C ASP A 19 -3.22 0.95 -7.34
N VAL A 20 -1.91 0.80 -7.19
CA VAL A 20 -1.28 0.63 -5.88
C VAL A 20 -1.40 1.89 -5.01
N VAL A 21 -1.36 3.08 -5.63
CA VAL A 21 -1.50 4.36 -4.91
C VAL A 21 -2.87 4.46 -4.23
N SER A 22 -3.94 4.15 -4.96
CA SER A 22 -5.27 4.16 -4.36
C SER A 22 -5.42 3.07 -3.32
N ALA A 23 -4.84 1.88 -3.55
CA ALA A 23 -4.84 0.80 -2.55
C ALA A 23 -4.22 1.23 -1.21
N VAL A 24 -3.05 1.88 -1.24
CA VAL A 24 -2.38 2.41 -0.04
C VAL A 24 -3.31 3.37 0.72
N ASN A 25 -3.95 4.30 0.02
CA ASN A 25 -4.82 5.30 0.64
C ASN A 25 -6.01 4.66 1.37
N VAL A 26 -6.73 3.73 0.73
CA VAL A 26 -7.88 3.06 1.38
C VAL A 26 -7.45 2.12 2.51
N PHE A 27 -6.27 1.49 2.44
CA PHE A 27 -5.78 0.69 3.55
C PHE A 27 -5.36 1.55 4.74
N GLN A 28 -4.73 2.71 4.52
CA GLN A 28 -4.40 3.65 5.61
C GLN A 28 -5.66 4.16 6.32
N GLU A 29 -6.71 4.47 5.57
CA GLU A 29 -8.00 4.87 6.15
C GLU A 29 -8.64 3.72 6.96
N ALA A 30 -8.55 2.48 6.46
CA ALA A 30 -9.01 1.31 7.20
C ALA A 30 -8.22 1.10 8.51
N CYS A 31 -6.90 1.29 8.48
CA CYS A 31 -6.05 1.24 9.66
C CYS A 31 -6.46 2.30 10.69
N GLY A 32 -6.64 3.55 10.25
CA GLY A 32 -7.06 4.65 11.14
C GLY A 32 -8.40 4.37 11.84
N MET A 33 -9.39 3.86 11.10
CA MET A 33 -10.68 3.48 11.68
C MET A 33 -10.59 2.33 12.69
N LEU A 34 -9.71 1.36 12.46
CA LEU A 34 -9.53 0.22 13.37
C LEU A 34 -8.75 0.66 14.61
N ALA A 35 -7.70 1.46 14.43
CA ALA A 35 -6.91 2.03 15.51
C ALA A 35 -7.74 2.94 16.43
N GLU A 36 -8.57 3.83 15.88
CA GLU A 36 -9.47 4.68 16.68
C GLU A 36 -10.46 3.86 17.51
N LYS A 37 -10.87 2.70 17.00
CA LYS A 37 -11.88 1.86 17.64
C LYS A 37 -11.31 0.88 18.66
N TYR A 38 -10.22 0.21 18.34
CA TYR A 38 -9.67 -0.90 19.12
C TYR A 38 -8.33 -0.56 19.78
N GLY A 39 -7.66 0.49 19.31
CA GLY A 39 -6.29 0.86 19.67
C GLY A 39 -5.29 0.40 18.61
N ASP A 40 -4.18 1.12 18.48
CA ASP A 40 -3.11 0.85 17.50
C ASP A 40 -2.47 -0.54 17.65
N THR A 41 -2.54 -1.13 18.84
CA THR A 41 -1.93 -2.44 19.15
C THR A 41 -2.93 -3.58 19.24
N ALA A 42 -4.17 -3.36 18.81
CA ALA A 42 -5.20 -4.40 18.81
C ALA A 42 -5.00 -5.39 17.66
N ASP A 43 -5.28 -6.67 17.91
CA ASP A 43 -5.15 -7.74 16.91
C ASP A 43 -6.04 -7.48 15.68
N GLU A 44 -7.19 -6.82 15.88
CA GLU A 44 -8.12 -6.44 14.81
C GLU A 44 -7.52 -5.48 13.79
N CYS A 45 -6.49 -4.72 14.15
CA CYS A 45 -5.78 -3.81 13.24
C CYS A 45 -4.74 -4.55 12.37
N GLY A 46 -4.36 -5.77 12.75
CA GLY A 46 -3.27 -6.52 12.13
C GLY A 46 -3.46 -6.78 10.64
N GLU A 47 -4.67 -7.16 10.22
CA GLU A 47 -4.98 -7.39 8.79
C GLU A 47 -4.82 -6.11 7.97
N ALA A 48 -5.35 -4.99 8.46
CA ALA A 48 -5.27 -3.72 7.75
C ALA A 48 -3.83 -3.20 7.66
N PHE A 49 -3.06 -3.29 8.75
CA PHE A 49 -1.64 -2.91 8.74
C PHE A 49 -0.81 -3.79 7.81
N PHE A 50 -1.04 -5.10 7.82
CA PHE A 50 -0.37 -6.02 6.90
C PHE A 50 -0.64 -5.66 5.44
N LEU A 51 -1.90 -5.42 5.08
CA LEU A 51 -2.28 -5.06 3.72
C LEU A 51 -1.73 -3.69 3.30
N CYS A 52 -1.77 -2.71 4.22
CA CYS A 52 -1.15 -1.40 4.02
C CYS A 52 0.35 -1.54 3.74
N GLY A 53 1.09 -2.27 4.59
CA GLY A 53 2.52 -2.51 4.41
C GLY A 53 2.85 -3.23 3.11
N LYS A 54 2.07 -4.24 2.74
CA LYS A 54 2.19 -4.95 1.46
C LYS A 54 2.00 -3.99 0.28
N SER A 55 0.99 -3.12 0.33
CA SER A 55 0.72 -2.15 -0.74
C SER A 55 1.83 -1.10 -0.87
N LEU A 56 2.40 -0.63 0.25
CA LEU A 56 3.54 0.29 0.25
C LEU A 56 4.80 -0.34 -0.35
N LEU A 57 5.06 -1.62 -0.04
CA LEU A 57 6.17 -2.35 -0.64
C LEU A 57 6.01 -2.45 -2.16
N GLU A 58 4.79 -2.74 -2.63
CA GLU A 58 4.54 -2.84 -4.06
C GLU A 58 4.62 -1.48 -4.77
N LEU A 59 4.21 -0.40 -4.11
CA LEU A 59 4.38 0.96 -4.61
C LEU A 59 5.87 1.29 -4.78
N ALA A 60 6.68 1.01 -3.76
CA ALA A 60 8.13 1.21 -3.82
C ALA A 60 8.79 0.38 -4.94
N ARG A 61 8.33 -0.87 -5.17
CA ARG A 61 8.82 -1.70 -6.27
C ARG A 61 8.44 -1.13 -7.64
N MET A 62 7.22 -0.62 -7.78
CA MET A 62 6.76 0.04 -9.00
C MET A 62 7.61 1.29 -9.29
N GLU A 63 7.84 2.13 -8.28
CA GLU A 63 8.69 3.32 -8.39
C GLU A 63 10.14 2.95 -8.77
N ASN A 64 10.71 1.92 -8.15
CA ASN A 64 12.07 1.47 -8.46
C ASN A 64 12.19 0.86 -9.87
N THR A 65 11.13 0.21 -10.38
CA THR A 65 11.11 -0.31 -11.75
C THR A 65 11.04 0.83 -12.77
N VAL A 66 10.20 1.85 -12.50
CA VAL A 66 10.10 3.04 -13.35
C VAL A 66 11.42 3.82 -13.34
N LEU A 67 12.02 4.01 -12.16
CA LEU A 67 13.31 4.69 -12.03
C LEU A 67 14.44 3.91 -12.70
N GLY A 68 14.50 2.59 -12.52
CA GLY A 68 15.49 1.72 -13.16
C GLY A 68 15.40 1.77 -14.69
N ASN A 69 14.20 1.70 -15.24
CA ASN A 69 13.99 1.81 -16.70
C ASN A 69 14.30 3.22 -17.23
N ALA A 70 14.13 4.28 -16.43
CA ALA A 70 14.53 5.63 -16.81
C ALA A 70 16.06 5.81 -16.87
N LEU A 71 16.82 4.95 -16.19
CA LEU A 71 18.28 4.97 -16.15
C LEU A 71 18.93 4.10 -17.23
N GLU A 72 18.20 3.19 -17.89
CA GLU A 72 18.73 2.34 -18.98
C GLU A 72 19.23 3.12 -20.22
N GLY A 73 18.96 4.43 -20.30
CA GLY A 73 19.45 5.32 -21.36
C GLY A 73 20.58 6.27 -20.95
N VAL A 74 21.01 6.26 -19.68
CA VAL A 74 22.09 7.13 -19.20
C VAL A 74 23.40 6.34 -19.30
N PRO A 75 24.39 6.79 -20.09
CA PRO A 75 25.71 6.17 -20.07
C PRO A 75 26.25 6.22 -18.64
N GLU A 76 26.72 5.09 -18.11
CA GLU A 76 27.53 5.13 -16.88
C GLU A 76 28.77 5.99 -17.16
N GLU A 77 28.81 7.20 -16.59
CA GLU A 77 30.06 7.93 -16.48
C GLU A 77 30.95 7.17 -15.49
N SER A 78 31.85 6.37 -16.03
CA SER A 78 32.96 5.78 -15.30
C SER A 78 33.90 6.90 -14.85
N PHE A 79 33.79 7.30 -13.58
CA PHE A 79 34.78 8.10 -12.86
C PHE A 79 35.89 7.22 -12.27
#